data_AF-A0A1Y2I6Y1-F1
#
_entry.id   AF-A0A1Y2I6Y1-F1
#
_cell.length_a   1.000
_cell.length_b   1.000
_cell.length_c   1.000
_cell.angle_alpha   90.00
_cell.angle_beta   90.00
_cell.angle_gamma   90.00
#
_symmetry.space_group_name_H-M   'P 1'
#
loop_
_entity.id
_entity.type
_entity.pdbx_description
1 polymer ?
#
loop_
_entity_poly.entity_id
_entity_poly.type
_entity_poly.pdbx_seq_one_letter_code
_entity_poly.pdbx_strand_id
1 'polypeptide(L)'
;MPKQPQSQRTPSVTWRQLWLDLVPETNTMDDPAPFCWEDFKAAVVDAIPIYSPRATPKNCDATKAEIEAAQAYATAYWASDDRIKFDRAAARNQHAAGRKAVIDYFHKTRATWKIQSKIDQALEDYGINLYAIAQPDLGGIPPAERGFPLIPELIQDWFGSNVDDYESKEAAWTFFRQLLGITWQRWRKTIKRDKGSIETLEAEVERTTR
;
A
#
# COMPACT_ATOMS: atom_id res chain seq x y z
N MET A 1 -6.81 -33.86 23.44
CA MET A 1 -7.31 -32.53 23.02
C MET A 1 -7.59 -32.57 21.53
N PRO A 2 -8.85 -32.37 21.10
CA PRO A 2 -9.15 -32.28 19.67
C PRO A 2 -8.50 -31.03 19.08
N LYS A 3 -7.82 -31.19 17.94
CA LYS A 3 -7.24 -30.09 17.17
C LYS A 3 -8.35 -29.12 16.81
N GLN A 4 -8.20 -27.84 17.16
CA GLN A 4 -9.09 -26.79 16.68
C GLN A 4 -9.19 -26.89 15.15
N PRO A 5 -10.41 -26.79 14.58
CA PRO A 5 -10.55 -26.71 13.13
C PRO A 5 -9.69 -25.55 12.65
N GLN A 6 -8.85 -25.80 11.65
CA GLN A 6 -8.15 -24.74 10.94
C GLN A 6 -9.22 -23.74 10.53
N SER A 7 -9.30 -22.60 11.24
CA SER A 7 -10.12 -21.49 10.83
C SER A 7 -9.82 -21.28 9.36
N GLN A 8 -10.82 -21.42 8.50
CA GLN A 8 -10.70 -21.04 7.10
C GLN A 8 -10.22 -19.58 7.13
N ARG A 9 -8.92 -19.38 6.95
CA ARG A 9 -8.36 -18.03 6.90
C ARG A 9 -9.00 -17.43 5.65
N THR A 10 -9.91 -16.49 5.85
CA THR A 10 -10.46 -15.67 4.78
C THR A 10 -9.30 -15.26 3.90
N PRO A 11 -9.35 -15.50 2.58
CA PRO A 11 -8.22 -15.21 1.73
C PRO A 11 -7.85 -13.73 1.84
N SER A 12 -6.70 -13.43 2.44
CA SER A 12 -6.26 -12.04 2.58
C SER A 12 -5.99 -11.48 1.19
N VAL A 13 -6.83 -10.55 0.75
CA VAL A 13 -6.64 -9.84 -0.53
C VAL A 13 -5.48 -8.85 -0.37
N THR A 14 -4.57 -8.86 -1.33
CA THR A 14 -3.31 -8.13 -1.29
C THR A 14 -3.40 -6.82 -2.08
N TRP A 15 -2.49 -5.88 -1.78
CA TRP A 15 -2.40 -4.60 -2.48
C TRP A 15 -2.36 -4.73 -4.02
N ARG A 16 -1.71 -5.76 -4.55
CA ARG A 16 -1.70 -6.09 -5.98
C ARG A 16 -3.09 -6.47 -6.50
N GLN A 17 -3.83 -7.28 -5.74
CA GLN A 17 -5.15 -7.77 -6.14
C GLN A 17 -6.16 -6.63 -6.17
N LEU A 18 -6.15 -5.76 -5.15
CA LEU A 18 -6.94 -4.52 -5.14
C LEU A 18 -6.69 -3.68 -6.40
N TRP A 19 -5.43 -3.51 -6.81
CA TRP A 19 -5.10 -2.78 -8.03
C TRP A 19 -5.53 -3.50 -9.31
N LEU A 20 -5.41 -4.83 -9.37
CA LEU A 20 -5.88 -5.59 -10.53
C LEU A 20 -7.42 -5.56 -10.62
N ASP A 21 -8.12 -5.69 -9.49
CA ASP A 21 -9.58 -5.76 -9.41
C ASP A 21 -10.30 -4.41 -9.55
N LEU A 22 -9.60 -3.29 -9.38
CA LEU A 22 -10.17 -1.93 -9.49
C LEU A 22 -9.68 -1.14 -10.73
N VAL A 23 -8.78 -1.69 -11.53
CA VAL A 23 -8.44 -1.23 -12.89
C VAL A 23 -9.24 -1.92 -14.04
N PRO A 24 -10.28 -2.76 -13.84
CA PRO A 24 -10.93 -3.45 -14.95
C PRO A 24 -11.96 -2.59 -15.72
N GLU A 25 -12.21 -1.34 -15.33
CA GLU A 25 -13.06 -0.41 -16.12
C GLU A 25 -12.28 0.81 -16.64
N THR A 26 -11.06 0.58 -17.12
CA THR A 26 -10.46 1.44 -18.16
C THR A 26 -10.97 0.96 -19.53
N ASN A 27 -12.28 1.09 -19.77
CA ASN A 27 -12.92 0.48 -20.95
C ASN A 27 -12.62 1.20 -22.29
N THR A 28 -11.79 2.24 -22.27
CA THR A 28 -11.10 2.81 -23.44
C THR A 28 -9.86 3.55 -22.92
N MET A 29 -8.84 3.74 -23.78
CA MET A 29 -7.58 4.43 -23.45
C MET A 29 -7.71 5.86 -22.86
N ASP A 30 -8.93 6.38 -22.68
CA ASP A 30 -9.23 7.77 -22.36
C ASP A 30 -9.95 8.00 -21.02
N ASP A 31 -10.24 6.97 -20.20
CA ASP A 31 -10.92 7.20 -18.90
C ASP A 31 -10.41 6.27 -17.77
N PRO A 32 -9.67 6.79 -16.78
CA PRO A 32 -9.11 5.98 -15.70
C PRO A 32 -10.11 5.75 -14.55
N ALA A 33 -10.30 4.46 -14.24
CA ALA A 33 -10.81 3.76 -13.05
C ALA A 33 -11.63 4.56 -11.99
N PRO A 34 -12.73 3.97 -11.46
CA PRO A 34 -13.64 4.63 -10.52
C PRO A 34 -13.03 4.74 -9.10
N PHE A 35 -12.10 5.66 -8.91
CA PHE A 35 -11.70 6.14 -7.59
C PHE A 35 -12.36 7.50 -7.35
N CYS A 36 -13.10 7.63 -6.25
CA CYS A 36 -13.59 8.92 -5.78
C CYS A 36 -12.66 9.49 -4.70
N TRP A 37 -11.44 9.83 -5.11
CA TRP A 37 -10.66 10.93 -4.53
C TRP A 37 -10.00 11.61 -5.72
N GLU A 38 -10.50 12.78 -6.14
CA GLU A 38 -9.99 13.54 -7.30
C GLU A 38 -8.47 13.74 -7.24
N ASP A 39 -7.88 13.96 -6.07
CA ASP A 39 -6.43 14.02 -5.89
C ASP A 39 -5.70 12.66 -5.87
N PHE A 40 -6.35 11.50 -5.59
CA PHE A 40 -5.72 10.18 -5.75
C PHE A 40 -5.71 9.81 -7.23
N LYS A 41 -6.82 10.08 -7.92
CA LYS A 41 -6.89 10.09 -9.38
C LYS A 41 -5.76 10.98 -9.92
N ALA A 42 -5.63 12.24 -9.51
CA ALA A 42 -4.54 13.11 -9.96
C ALA A 42 -3.11 12.60 -9.65
N ALA A 43 -2.89 11.88 -8.54
CA ALA A 43 -1.57 11.35 -8.17
C ALA A 43 -1.21 10.02 -8.87
N VAL A 44 -2.21 9.29 -9.36
CA VAL A 44 -2.09 7.94 -9.93
C VAL A 44 -2.39 7.89 -11.43
N VAL A 45 -3.20 8.82 -11.97
CA VAL A 45 -3.66 8.82 -13.37
C VAL A 45 -2.54 9.00 -14.39
N ASP A 46 -1.47 9.71 -14.05
CA ASP A 46 -0.31 9.82 -14.94
C ASP A 46 0.58 8.57 -14.92
N ALA A 47 0.41 7.69 -13.94
CA ALA A 47 1.18 6.46 -13.85
C ALA A 47 0.56 5.42 -14.78
N ILE A 48 1.29 5.06 -15.83
CA ILE A 48 0.92 3.95 -16.71
C ILE A 48 1.32 2.64 -15.99
N PRO A 49 0.36 1.80 -15.56
CA PRO A 49 0.69 0.55 -14.90
C PRO A 49 1.49 -0.37 -15.83
N ILE A 50 2.39 -1.18 -15.27
CA ILE A 50 3.24 -2.09 -16.06
C ILE A 50 2.45 -3.11 -16.88
N TYR A 51 1.21 -3.39 -16.50
CA TYR A 51 0.30 -4.29 -17.22
C TYR A 51 -0.65 -3.55 -18.20
N SER A 52 -0.51 -2.23 -18.37
CA SER A 52 -1.29 -1.46 -19.33
C SER A 52 -0.82 -1.72 -20.77
N PRO A 53 -1.71 -1.70 -21.78
CA PRO A 53 -1.32 -1.71 -23.19
C PRO A 53 -0.41 -0.53 -23.59
N ARG A 54 -0.44 0.57 -22.82
CA ARG A 54 0.40 1.77 -23.03
C ARG A 54 1.75 1.70 -22.29
N ALA A 55 2.02 0.62 -21.56
CA ALA A 55 3.28 0.43 -20.85
C ALA A 55 4.46 0.37 -21.82
N THR A 56 5.51 1.11 -21.51
CA THR A 56 6.76 1.15 -22.26
C THR A 56 7.94 1.02 -21.30
N PRO A 57 9.12 0.56 -21.77
CA PRO A 57 10.28 0.49 -20.90
C PRO A 57 10.63 1.83 -20.23
N LYS A 58 10.35 2.94 -20.91
CA LYS A 58 10.62 4.29 -20.44
C LYS A 58 9.68 4.75 -19.32
N ASN A 59 8.38 4.47 -19.40
CA ASN A 59 7.40 4.95 -18.42
C ASN A 59 7.26 4.03 -17.20
N CYS A 60 7.61 2.74 -17.33
CA CYS A 60 7.50 1.78 -16.23
C CYS A 60 8.83 1.45 -15.55
N ASP A 61 9.98 1.95 -16.05
CA ASP A 61 11.33 1.57 -15.57
C ASP A 61 11.48 0.04 -15.48
N ALA A 62 11.13 -0.63 -16.58
CA ALA A 62 11.09 -2.08 -16.70
C ALA A 62 11.51 -2.51 -18.10
N THR A 63 11.96 -3.74 -18.25
CA THR A 63 12.28 -4.31 -19.56
C THR A 63 11.01 -4.65 -20.35
N LYS A 64 11.12 -4.73 -21.68
CA LYS A 64 10.00 -5.15 -22.54
C LYS A 64 9.46 -6.54 -22.15
N ALA A 65 10.34 -7.46 -21.79
CA ALA A 65 9.97 -8.80 -21.33
C ALA A 65 9.19 -8.78 -20.00
N GLU A 66 9.56 -7.90 -19.07
CA GLU A 66 8.82 -7.73 -17.81
C GLU A 66 7.42 -7.16 -18.04
N ILE A 67 7.28 -6.20 -18.98
CA ILE A 67 5.99 -5.64 -19.38
C ILE A 67 5.10 -6.71 -20.00
N GLU A 68 5.61 -7.48 -20.97
CA GLU A 68 4.85 -8.55 -21.63
C GLU A 68 4.44 -9.64 -20.62
N ALA A 69 5.33 -10.02 -19.71
CA ALA A 69 5.02 -10.98 -18.65
C ALA A 69 3.94 -10.44 -17.69
N ALA A 70 4.02 -9.16 -17.32
CA ALA A 70 3.02 -8.50 -16.46
C ALA A 70 1.65 -8.43 -17.14
N GLN A 71 1.59 -8.08 -18.43
CA GLN A 71 0.37 -8.06 -19.22
C GLN A 71 -0.26 -9.46 -19.33
N ALA A 72 0.56 -10.50 -19.58
CA ALA A 72 0.08 -11.89 -19.64
C ALA A 72 -0.46 -12.39 -18.30
N TYR A 73 0.20 -12.03 -17.19
CA TYR A 73 -0.29 -12.34 -15.85
C TYR A 73 -1.60 -11.62 -15.53
N ALA A 74 -1.71 -10.32 -15.80
CA ALA A 74 -2.92 -9.54 -15.54
C ALA A 74 -4.11 -10.05 -16.38
N THR A 75 -3.87 -10.38 -17.65
CA THR A 75 -4.90 -10.95 -18.53
C THR A 75 -5.43 -12.28 -17.99
N ALA A 76 -4.53 -13.18 -17.58
CA ALA A 76 -4.92 -14.46 -16.98
C ALA A 76 -5.59 -14.31 -15.61
N TYR A 77 -5.19 -13.30 -14.83
CA TYR A 77 -5.84 -12.93 -13.58
C TYR A 77 -7.29 -12.51 -13.81
N TRP A 78 -7.55 -11.61 -14.77
CA TRP A 78 -8.90 -11.12 -15.07
C TRP A 78 -9.80 -12.16 -15.73
N ALA A 79 -9.22 -13.12 -16.47
CA ALA A 79 -9.93 -14.24 -17.05
C ALA A 79 -10.26 -15.36 -16.05
N SER A 80 -9.79 -15.27 -14.79
CA SER A 80 -10.02 -16.31 -13.78
C SER A 80 -11.30 -16.08 -12.99
N ASP A 81 -12.09 -17.15 -12.81
CA ASP A 81 -13.28 -17.17 -11.96
C ASP A 81 -12.95 -16.98 -10.46
N ASP A 82 -11.76 -17.44 -10.03
CA ASP A 82 -11.25 -17.29 -8.66
C ASP A 82 -9.87 -16.62 -8.72
N ARG A 83 -9.90 -15.29 -8.79
CA ARG A 83 -8.72 -14.43 -8.92
C ARG A 83 -7.76 -14.58 -7.74
N ILE A 84 -8.28 -14.86 -6.54
CA ILE A 84 -7.45 -15.03 -5.34
C ILE A 84 -6.65 -16.33 -5.38
N LYS A 85 -7.31 -17.43 -5.75
CA LYS A 85 -6.65 -18.71 -5.94
C LYS A 85 -5.65 -18.65 -7.09
N PHE A 86 -6.02 -18.00 -8.20
CA PHE A 86 -5.11 -17.78 -9.32
C PHE A 86 -3.85 -17.02 -8.88
N ASP A 87 -3.99 -15.88 -8.19
CA ASP A 87 -2.87 -15.06 -7.75
C ASP A 87 -1.88 -15.80 -6.83
N ARG A 88 -2.41 -16.64 -5.93
CA ARG A 88 -1.58 -17.49 -5.07
C ARG A 88 -0.82 -18.55 -5.87
N ALA A 89 -1.49 -19.17 -6.83
CA ALA A 89 -0.87 -20.16 -7.71
C ALA A 89 0.16 -19.53 -8.67
N ALA A 90 -0.08 -18.28 -9.09
CA ALA A 90 0.77 -17.56 -10.03
C ALA A 90 2.21 -17.39 -9.52
N ALA A 91 2.44 -17.39 -8.20
CA ALA A 91 3.79 -17.35 -7.64
C ALA A 91 4.66 -18.59 -7.97
N ARG A 92 4.05 -19.69 -8.43
CA ARG A 92 4.71 -20.99 -8.64
C ARG A 92 4.47 -21.59 -10.02
N ASN A 93 3.87 -20.84 -10.95
CA ASN A 93 3.58 -21.32 -12.30
C ASN A 93 4.17 -20.39 -13.37
N GLN A 94 3.77 -20.58 -14.63
CA GLN A 94 4.22 -19.79 -15.78
C GLN A 94 4.01 -18.27 -15.65
N HIS A 95 3.13 -17.81 -14.75
CA HIS A 95 2.88 -16.39 -14.50
C HIS A 95 3.75 -15.79 -13.38
N ALA A 96 4.70 -16.54 -12.80
CA ALA A 96 5.52 -16.09 -11.69
C ALA A 96 6.36 -14.85 -12.03
N ALA A 97 6.93 -14.81 -13.23
CA ALA A 97 7.69 -13.66 -13.72
C ALA A 97 6.81 -12.40 -13.84
N GLY A 98 5.62 -12.53 -14.42
CA GLY A 98 4.65 -11.43 -14.54
C GLY A 98 4.17 -10.91 -13.20
N ARG A 99 3.81 -11.83 -12.29
CA ARG A 99 3.42 -11.48 -10.91
C ARG A 99 4.54 -10.73 -10.19
N LYS A 100 5.79 -11.15 -10.35
CA LYS A 100 6.95 -10.48 -9.77
C LYS A 100 7.13 -9.08 -10.36
N ALA A 101 7.07 -8.92 -11.68
CA ALA A 101 7.20 -7.63 -12.35
C ALA A 101 6.16 -6.61 -11.86
N VAL A 102 4.90 -7.05 -11.68
CA VAL A 102 3.84 -6.22 -11.11
C VAL A 102 4.16 -5.78 -9.68
N ILE A 103 4.63 -6.68 -8.81
CA ILE A 103 5.01 -6.35 -7.43
C ILE A 103 6.16 -5.35 -7.40
N ASP A 104 7.20 -5.58 -8.20
CA ASP A 104 8.39 -4.73 -8.22
C ASP A 104 8.07 -3.33 -8.75
N TYR A 105 7.26 -3.24 -9.81
CA TYR A 105 6.73 -1.96 -10.29
C TYR A 105 6.03 -1.20 -9.16
N PHE A 106 5.08 -1.85 -8.48
CA PHE A 106 4.36 -1.22 -7.38
C PHE A 106 5.30 -0.74 -6.26
N HIS A 107 6.26 -1.56 -5.85
CA HIS A 107 7.24 -1.18 -4.82
C HIS A 107 8.08 0.04 -5.20
N LYS A 108 8.46 0.19 -6.48
CA LYS A 108 9.19 1.35 -6.99
C LYS A 108 8.30 2.60 -7.05
N THR A 109 7.14 2.49 -7.68
CA THR A 109 6.30 3.65 -8.03
C THR A 109 5.54 4.20 -6.82
N ARG A 110 5.21 3.40 -5.81
CA ARG A 110 4.50 3.90 -4.61
C ARG A 110 5.19 5.03 -3.87
N ALA A 111 6.51 5.11 -3.95
CA ALA A 111 7.26 6.16 -3.26
C ALA A 111 6.99 7.53 -3.89
N THR A 112 6.69 7.59 -5.18
CA THR A 112 6.47 8.85 -5.91
C THR A 112 5.03 9.36 -5.80
N TRP A 113 4.08 8.48 -5.48
CA TRP A 113 2.64 8.81 -5.41
C TRP A 113 2.23 9.68 -4.22
N LYS A 114 3.14 10.01 -3.30
CA LYS A 114 2.87 10.80 -2.08
C LYS A 114 1.67 10.30 -1.25
N ILE A 115 1.27 9.04 -1.45
CA ILE A 115 0.18 8.36 -0.71
C ILE A 115 0.39 8.49 0.80
N GLN A 116 1.64 8.41 1.24
CA GLN A 116 2.00 8.53 2.64
C GLN A 116 1.65 9.90 3.22
N SER A 117 1.81 10.99 2.48
CA SER A 117 1.47 12.34 2.95
C SER A 117 -0.03 12.51 3.18
N LYS A 118 -0.87 11.82 2.41
CA LYS A 118 -2.33 11.83 2.63
C LYS A 118 -2.74 11.00 3.83
N ILE A 119 -2.09 9.86 4.05
CA ILE A 119 -2.29 9.05 5.25
C ILE A 119 -1.83 9.83 6.49
N ASP A 120 -0.71 10.57 6.40
CA ASP A 120 -0.26 11.46 7.45
C ASP A 120 -1.30 12.54 7.75
N GLN A 121 -1.82 13.22 6.72
CA GLN A 121 -2.87 14.23 6.88
C GLN A 121 -4.13 13.66 7.53
N ALA A 122 -4.64 12.53 7.04
CA ALA A 122 -5.84 11.90 7.59
C ALA A 122 -5.66 11.47 9.06
N LEU A 123 -4.45 11.00 9.42
CA LEU A 123 -4.11 10.72 10.81
C LEU A 123 -4.06 11.99 11.66
N GLU A 124 -3.46 13.07 11.15
CA GLU A 124 -3.38 14.37 11.80
C GLU A 124 -4.76 14.99 12.05
N ASP A 125 -5.65 14.93 11.06
CA ASP A 125 -7.04 15.39 11.16
C ASP A 125 -7.81 14.61 12.24
N TYR A 126 -7.43 13.35 12.46
CA TYR A 126 -7.92 12.49 13.55
C TYR A 126 -7.20 12.68 14.90
N GLY A 127 -6.32 13.69 15.01
CA GLY A 127 -5.54 13.98 16.21
C GLY A 127 -4.41 12.97 16.48
N ILE A 128 -4.06 12.14 15.50
CA ILE A 128 -2.98 11.16 15.57
C ILE A 128 -1.79 11.70 14.78
N ASN A 129 -0.91 12.45 15.45
CA ASN A 129 0.34 12.90 14.85
C ASN A 129 1.54 12.36 15.63
N LEU A 130 2.72 12.35 14.98
CA LEU A 130 3.95 11.81 15.53
C LEU A 130 4.24 12.33 16.95
N TYR A 131 4.20 13.65 17.12
CA TYR A 131 4.55 14.29 18.39
C TYR A 131 3.48 14.07 19.47
N ALA A 132 2.21 13.96 19.09
CA ALA A 132 1.10 13.71 20.01
C ALA A 132 1.09 12.28 20.57
N ILE A 133 1.59 11.30 19.81
CA ILE A 133 1.60 9.90 20.24
C ILE A 133 2.97 9.39 20.67
N ALA A 134 4.04 10.15 20.40
CA ALA A 134 5.35 9.86 20.93
C ALA A 134 5.30 9.87 22.46
N GLN A 135 6.00 8.93 23.09
CA GLN A 135 6.22 9.02 24.53
C GLN A 135 7.05 10.29 24.85
N PRO A 136 6.82 10.96 25.99
CA PRO A 136 7.51 12.21 26.32
C PRO A 136 9.05 12.10 26.32
N ASP A 137 9.58 10.92 26.61
CA ASP A 137 11.00 10.58 26.62
C ASP A 137 11.54 10.14 25.25
N LEU A 138 10.73 10.27 24.19
CA LEU A 138 11.00 9.71 22.87
C LEU A 138 11.25 8.18 22.91
N GLY A 139 10.71 7.50 23.94
CA GLY A 139 10.90 6.07 24.21
C GLY A 139 10.23 5.16 23.17
N GLY A 140 9.29 5.70 22.39
CA GLY A 140 8.74 5.01 21.24
C GLY A 140 7.39 5.56 20.79
N ILE A 141 6.78 4.79 19.90
CA ILE A 141 5.46 5.05 19.32
C ILE A 141 4.57 3.86 19.65
N PRO A 142 3.32 4.08 20.12
CA PRO A 142 2.37 3.00 20.34
C PRO A 142 2.14 2.16 19.07
N PRO A 143 1.54 0.97 19.18
CA PRO A 143 1.27 0.10 18.04
C PRO A 143 0.43 0.78 16.94
N ALA A 144 0.59 0.32 15.69
CA ALA A 144 -0.08 0.90 14.51
C ALA A 144 -1.60 0.72 14.53
N GLU A 145 -2.07 -0.23 15.34
CA GLU A 145 -3.46 -0.51 15.67
C GLU A 145 -4.22 0.74 16.15
N ARG A 146 -3.51 1.73 16.70
CA ARG A 146 -4.11 3.00 17.12
C ARG A 146 -4.70 3.80 15.93
N GLY A 147 -4.21 3.59 14.72
CA GLY A 147 -4.76 4.16 13.49
C GLY A 147 -5.84 3.30 12.82
N PHE A 148 -6.11 2.07 13.29
CA PHE A 148 -7.08 1.19 12.63
C PHE A 148 -8.54 1.69 12.66
N PRO A 149 -9.01 2.43 13.69
CA PRO A 149 -10.34 3.03 13.67
C PRO A 149 -10.58 4.00 12.50
N LEU A 150 -9.52 4.54 11.90
CA LEU A 150 -9.59 5.43 10.73
C LEU A 150 -9.81 4.68 9.41
N ILE A 151 -9.51 3.37 9.37
CA ILE A 151 -9.55 2.58 8.13
C ILE A 151 -10.92 2.60 7.46
N PRO A 152 -12.08 2.43 8.15
CA PRO A 152 -13.39 2.49 7.50
C PRO A 152 -13.63 3.80 6.76
N GLU A 153 -13.26 4.93 7.36
CA GLU A 153 -13.40 6.26 6.75
C GLU A 153 -12.49 6.40 5.53
N LEU A 154 -11.23 5.97 5.65
CA LEU A 154 -10.32 5.94 4.50
C LEU A 154 -10.83 5.03 3.37
N ILE A 155 -11.49 3.91 3.69
CA ILE A 155 -12.11 3.05 2.67
C ILE A 155 -13.25 3.78 1.98
N GLN A 156 -14.14 4.39 2.76
CA GLN A 156 -15.26 5.16 2.22
C GLN A 156 -14.77 6.33 1.36
N ASP A 157 -13.75 7.05 1.82
CA ASP A 157 -13.19 8.22 1.14
C ASP A 157 -12.43 7.85 -0.13
N TRP A 158 -11.81 6.67 -0.19
CA TRP A 158 -10.95 6.31 -1.33
C TRP A 158 -11.67 5.46 -2.37
N PHE A 159 -12.60 4.63 -1.93
CA PHE A 159 -13.28 3.67 -2.78
C PHE A 159 -14.79 3.91 -2.90
N GLY A 160 -15.35 4.82 -2.09
CA GLY A 160 -16.78 5.11 -2.07
C GLY A 160 -17.63 3.91 -1.64
N SER A 161 -18.92 3.98 -1.95
CA SER A 161 -19.86 2.86 -1.75
C SER A 161 -19.61 1.66 -2.67
N ASN A 162 -18.68 1.76 -3.62
CA ASN A 162 -18.40 0.70 -4.59
C ASN A 162 -17.62 -0.49 -3.99
N VAL A 163 -17.13 -0.36 -2.75
CA VAL A 163 -16.40 -1.42 -2.03
C VAL A 163 -17.30 -2.31 -1.16
N ASP A 164 -18.62 -2.22 -1.33
CA ASP A 164 -19.56 -3.04 -0.56
C ASP A 164 -19.49 -4.56 -0.84
N ASP A 165 -18.73 -4.99 -1.85
CA ASP A 165 -18.35 -6.40 -1.99
C ASP A 165 -17.39 -6.83 -0.85
N TYR A 166 -17.74 -7.90 -0.14
CA TYR A 166 -16.99 -8.44 1.00
C TYR A 166 -15.51 -8.69 0.68
N GLU A 167 -15.18 -9.19 -0.51
CA GLU A 167 -13.79 -9.49 -0.87
C GLU A 167 -12.99 -8.19 -1.15
N SER A 168 -13.63 -7.20 -1.78
CA SER A 168 -13.05 -5.89 -2.03
C SER A 168 -12.86 -5.08 -0.73
N LYS A 169 -13.77 -5.23 0.23
CA LYS A 169 -13.68 -4.57 1.54
C LYS A 169 -12.51 -5.06 2.38
N GLU A 170 -12.31 -6.38 2.44
CA GLU A 170 -11.15 -6.97 3.11
C GLU A 170 -9.82 -6.58 2.45
N ALA A 171 -9.83 -6.43 1.12
CA ALA A 171 -8.69 -5.91 0.35
C ALA A 171 -8.35 -4.47 0.72
N ALA A 172 -9.35 -3.60 0.71
CA ALA A 172 -9.23 -2.19 1.04
C ALA A 172 -8.77 -2.02 2.50
N TRP A 173 -9.31 -2.84 3.41
CA TRP A 173 -8.87 -2.88 4.81
C TRP A 173 -7.40 -3.26 4.94
N THR A 174 -7.01 -4.35 4.29
CA THR A 174 -5.61 -4.82 4.30
C THR A 174 -4.67 -3.79 3.70
N PHE A 175 -5.11 -3.08 2.67
CA PHE A 175 -4.38 -1.99 2.04
C PHE A 175 -4.07 -0.86 3.03
N PHE A 176 -5.08 -0.30 3.69
CA PHE A 176 -4.84 0.77 4.68
C PHE A 176 -4.06 0.29 5.89
N ARG A 177 -4.28 -0.93 6.35
CA ARG A 177 -3.45 -1.51 7.42
C ARG A 177 -1.97 -1.54 7.05
N GLN A 178 -1.64 -1.89 5.81
CA GLN A 178 -0.24 -1.87 5.33
C GLN A 178 0.30 -0.44 5.21
N LEU A 179 -0.49 0.51 4.70
CA LEU A 179 -0.09 1.91 4.61
C LEU A 179 0.19 2.50 6.00
N LEU A 180 -0.71 2.30 6.96
CA LEU A 180 -0.51 2.70 8.35
C LEU A 180 0.74 2.06 8.94
N GLY A 181 0.98 0.76 8.69
CA GLY A 181 2.19 0.08 9.12
C GLY A 181 3.47 0.72 8.59
N ILE A 182 3.49 1.13 7.31
CA ILE A 182 4.62 1.84 6.70
C ILE A 182 4.82 3.21 7.34
N THR A 183 3.76 3.99 7.53
CA THR A 183 3.80 5.29 8.21
C THR A 183 4.37 5.16 9.62
N TRP A 184 3.92 4.18 10.40
CA TRP A 184 4.45 3.92 11.75
C TRP A 184 5.93 3.57 11.76
N GLN A 185 6.38 2.72 10.83
CA GLN A 185 7.80 2.36 10.74
C GLN A 185 8.66 3.56 10.39
N ARG A 186 8.18 4.45 9.52
CA ARG A 186 8.84 5.70 9.19
C ARG A 186 8.94 6.61 10.42
N TRP A 187 7.84 6.83 11.12
CA TRP A 187 7.80 7.62 12.35
C TRP A 187 8.74 7.08 13.44
N ARG A 188 8.79 5.76 13.65
CA ARG A 188 9.72 5.14 14.60
C ARG A 188 11.19 5.41 14.25
N LYS A 189 11.54 5.38 12.96
CA LYS A 189 12.88 5.73 12.51
C LYS A 189 13.20 7.21 12.79
N THR A 190 12.23 8.11 12.58
CA THR A 190 12.38 9.53 12.88
C THR A 190 12.65 9.75 14.37
N ILE A 191 11.83 9.20 15.27
CA ILE A 191 12.05 9.32 16.73
C ILE A 191 13.41 8.77 17.14
N LYS A 192 13.79 7.59 16.63
CA LYS A 192 15.09 6.99 16.96
C LYS A 192 16.25 7.89 16.53
N ARG A 193 16.16 8.52 15.36
CA ARG A 193 17.17 9.47 14.88
C ARG A 193 17.22 10.70 15.78
N ASP A 194 16.06 11.31 16.07
CA ASP A 194 15.98 12.55 16.83
C ASP A 194 16.48 12.35 18.27
N LYS A 195 16.15 11.20 18.89
CA LYS A 195 16.72 10.78 20.17
C LYS A 195 18.26 10.72 20.14
N GLY A 196 18.83 10.06 19.14
CA GLY A 196 20.30 9.99 19.01
C GLY A 196 20.96 11.35 18.78
N SER A 197 20.29 12.27 18.07
CA SER A 197 20.76 13.65 17.92
C SER A 197 20.74 14.42 19.25
N ILE A 198 19.69 14.27 20.05
CA ILE A 198 19.59 14.91 21.37
C ILE A 198 20.67 14.35 22.31
N GLU A 199 20.81 13.03 22.41
CA GLU A 199 21.84 12.39 23.25
C GLU A 199 23.26 12.86 22.87
N THR A 200 23.51 13.08 21.58
CA THR A 200 24.80 13.61 21.10
C THR A 200 25.01 15.06 21.55
N LEU A 201 24.00 15.91 21.42
CA LEU A 201 24.05 17.31 21.83
C LEU A 201 24.20 17.47 23.34
N GLU A 202 23.48 16.66 24.13
CA GLU A 202 23.59 16.66 25.59
C GLU A 202 25.01 16.28 26.05
N ALA A 203 25.59 15.25 25.42
CA ALA A 203 26.97 14.84 25.69
C ALA A 203 28.00 15.92 25.31
N GLU A 204 27.74 16.69 24.25
CA GLU A 204 28.60 17.81 23.83
C GLU A 204 28.53 18.98 24.83
N VAL A 205 27.31 19.35 25.24
CA VAL A 205 27.09 20.39 26.26
C VAL A 205 27.79 20.01 27.57
N GLU A 206 27.61 18.77 28.05
CA GLU A 206 28.25 18.28 29.29
C GLU A 206 29.79 18.32 29.21
N ARG A 207 30.37 18.04 28.04
CA ARG A 207 31.83 18.16 27.83
C ARG A 207 32.32 19.60 27.84
N THR A 208 31.55 20.55 27.32
CA THR A 208 31.93 21.97 27.26
C THR A 208 31.68 22.75 28.56
N THR A 209 30.90 22.21 29.49
CA THR A 209 30.54 22.86 30.77
C THR A 209 31.31 22.30 31.97
N ARG A 210 32.19 21.32 31.77
CA ARG A 210 33.14 20.79 32.76
C ARG A 210 34.55 21.27 32.46
#